data_AF-A0A5K1DF83-F1
#
_entry.id   AF-A0A5K1DF83-F1
#
_cell.length_a   1.000
_cell.length_b   1.000
_cell.length_c   1.000
_cell.angle_alpha   90.00
_cell.angle_beta   90.00
_cell.angle_gamma   90.00
#
_symmetry.space_group_name_H-M   'P 1'
#
loop_
_entity.id
_entity.type
_entity.pdbx_description
1 polymer ?
#
loop_
_entity_poly.entity_id
_entity_poly.type
_entity_poly.pdbx_seq_one_letter_code
_entity_poly.pdbx_strand_id
1 'polypeptide(L)'
;SIIVDSGTTLTYLAKDVYDQVANRVANVMNHERFYPTKHGFLCYHAENYGDPYEGLSEITFHFANADWKLPPSNIFIMFGSGMFCLTIKDGEMPIFGNVAQQNMY
;
A
#
# COMPACT_ATOMS: atom_id res chain seq x y z
N SER A 1 10.44 15.90 3.00
CA SER A 1 10.31 15.32 4.35
C SER A 1 9.01 14.54 4.42
N ILE A 2 8.87 13.61 5.36
CA ILE A 2 7.67 12.82 5.59
C ILE A 2 7.39 12.79 7.10
N ILE A 3 6.13 12.91 7.49
CA ILE A 3 5.70 12.86 8.90
C ILE A 3 5.39 11.40 9.24
N VAL A 4 5.90 10.89 10.36
CA VAL A 4 5.47 9.59 10.89
C VAL A 4 4.30 9.85 11.83
N ASP A 5 3.13 9.33 11.49
CA ASP A 5 1.91 9.58 12.26
C ASP A 5 1.09 8.29 12.42
N SER A 6 1.06 7.76 13.64
CA SER A 6 0.23 6.60 14.00
C SER A 6 -1.26 6.93 14.11
N GLY A 7 -1.64 8.22 14.16
CA GLY A 7 -3.03 8.67 14.14
C GLY A 7 -3.67 8.65 12.76
N THR A 8 -2.86 8.56 11.70
CA THR A 8 -3.32 8.47 10.31
C THR A 8 -3.22 7.03 9.82
N THR A 9 -4.33 6.46 9.32
CA THR A 9 -4.35 5.05 8.89
C THR A 9 -3.43 4.77 7.68
N LEU A 10 -3.55 5.58 6.63
CA LEU A 10 -2.90 5.37 5.33
C LEU A 10 -1.57 6.11 5.24
N THR A 11 -0.69 5.62 4.36
CA THR A 11 0.49 6.39 3.96
C THR A 11 0.11 7.33 2.82
N TYR A 12 0.43 8.61 2.96
CA TYR A 12 0.22 9.63 1.94
C TYR A 12 1.54 10.07 1.36
N LEU A 13 1.62 10.12 0.03
CA LEU A 13 2.78 10.60 -0.73
C LEU A 13 2.37 11.77 -1.60
N ALA A 14 3.35 12.58 -2.03
CA ALA A 14 3.11 13.54 -3.09
C ALA A 14 2.61 12.81 -4.35
N LYS A 15 1.72 13.45 -5.11
CA LYS A 15 1.00 12.81 -6.22
C LYS A 15 1.93 12.17 -7.25
N ASP A 16 2.98 12.86 -7.64
CA ASP A 16 3.99 12.38 -8.59
C ASP A 16 4.73 11.13 -8.10
N VAL A 17 5.00 11.04 -6.79
CA VAL A 17 5.60 9.86 -6.16
C VAL A 17 4.60 8.72 -6.07
N TYR A 18 3.36 8.99 -5.64
CA TYR A 18 2.30 7.99 -5.60
C TYR A 18 2.03 7.40 -6.99
N ASP A 19 1.94 8.22 -8.04
CA ASP A 19 1.68 7.74 -9.40
C ASP A 19 2.80 6.77 -9.86
N GLN A 20 4.06 7.04 -9.51
CA GLN A 20 5.19 6.12 -9.78
C GLN A 20 5.06 4.80 -9.00
N VAL A 21 4.73 4.86 -7.71
CA VAL A 21 4.51 3.68 -6.87
C VAL A 21 3.34 2.85 -7.40
N ALA A 22 2.19 3.47 -7.67
CA ALA A 22 0.99 2.82 -8.17
C ALA A 22 1.23 2.15 -9.53
N ASN A 23 1.95 2.82 -10.44
CA ASN A 23 2.35 2.22 -11.71
C ASN A 23 3.29 1.04 -11.52
N ARG A 24 4.29 1.15 -10.63
CA ARG A 24 5.22 0.05 -10.37
C ARG A 24 4.52 -1.15 -9.75
N VAL A 25 3.67 -0.93 -8.73
CA VAL A 25 2.82 -1.94 -8.13
C VAL A 25 2.01 -2.61 -9.23
N ALA A 26 1.29 -1.85 -10.05
CA ALA A 26 0.47 -2.44 -11.10
C ALA A 26 1.23 -3.23 -12.17
N ASN A 27 2.52 -2.96 -12.39
CA ASN A 27 3.34 -3.71 -13.34
C ASN A 27 3.88 -5.02 -12.76
N VAL A 28 4.00 -5.15 -11.44
CA VAL A 28 4.50 -6.37 -10.77
C VAL A 28 3.37 -7.23 -10.20
N MET A 29 2.18 -6.65 -10.04
CA MET A 29 0.99 -7.32 -9.55
C MET A 29 0.41 -8.26 -10.60
N ASN A 30 0.28 -9.54 -10.25
CA ASN A 30 -0.32 -10.57 -11.10
C ASN A 30 -1.81 -10.83 -10.80
N HIS A 31 -2.50 -9.87 -10.17
CA HIS A 31 -3.93 -9.97 -9.86
C HIS A 31 -4.75 -9.11 -10.81
N GLU A 32 -5.99 -9.52 -11.09
CA GLU A 32 -6.94 -8.70 -11.84
C GLU A 32 -7.23 -7.39 -11.08
N ARG A 33 -7.11 -6.24 -11.76
CA ARG A 33 -7.47 -4.96 -11.18
C ARG A 33 -8.98 -4.89 -10.92
N PHE A 34 -9.36 -4.52 -9.70
CA PHE A 34 -10.76 -4.26 -9.36
C PHE A 34 -11.17 -2.86 -9.84
N TYR A 35 -12.22 -2.76 -10.65
CA TYR A 35 -12.74 -1.46 -11.13
C TYR A 35 -14.29 -1.47 -11.25
N PRO A 36 -14.99 -0.37 -10.93
CA PRO A 36 -14.49 0.89 -10.37
C PRO A 36 -14.17 0.77 -8.88
N THR A 37 -13.13 1.47 -8.41
CA THR A 37 -12.82 1.55 -6.98
C THR A 37 -13.49 2.76 -6.35
N LYS A 38 -13.98 2.62 -5.11
CA LYS A 38 -14.41 3.79 -4.32
C LYS A 38 -13.19 4.67 -4.05
N HIS A 39 -13.33 6.00 -4.13
CA HIS A 39 -12.30 6.98 -3.76
C HIS A 39 -10.95 6.85 -4.50
N GLY A 40 -10.90 6.16 -5.65
CA GLY A 40 -9.69 6.06 -6.46
C GLY A 40 -8.53 5.30 -5.80
N PHE A 41 -8.82 4.26 -5.01
CA PHE A 41 -7.80 3.33 -4.53
C PHE A 41 -7.30 2.43 -5.66
N LEU A 42 -6.05 1.99 -5.59
CA LEU A 42 -5.56 0.89 -6.42
C LEU A 42 -5.90 -0.42 -5.72
N CYS A 43 -6.84 -1.18 -6.29
CA CYS A 43 -7.35 -2.42 -5.72
C CYS A 43 -7.34 -3.57 -6.72
N TYR A 44 -7.31 -4.78 -6.20
CA TYR A 44 -7.23 -6.02 -6.96
C TYR A 44 -8.21 -7.06 -6.39
N HIS A 45 -8.62 -8.00 -7.23
CA HIS A 45 -9.39 -9.16 -6.80
C HIS A 45 -8.50 -10.13 -6.01
N ALA A 46 -8.98 -10.57 -4.85
CA ALA A 46 -8.35 -11.66 -4.11
C ALA A 46 -8.70 -12.98 -4.80
N GLU A 47 -7.70 -13.69 -5.32
CA GLU A 47 -7.90 -14.99 -5.94
C GLU A 47 -7.78 -16.09 -4.89
N ASN A 48 -8.83 -16.91 -4.76
CA ASN A 48 -8.95 -18.03 -3.83
C ASN A 48 -9.02 -17.64 -2.34
N TYR A 49 -9.68 -18.48 -1.54
CA TYR A 49 -9.78 -18.34 -0.08
C TYR A 49 -8.45 -18.66 0.66
N GLY A 50 -7.31 -18.52 -0.03
CA GLY A 50 -5.96 -18.76 0.50
C GLY A 50 -5.41 -17.55 1.26
N ASP A 51 -4.10 -17.49 1.48
CA ASP A 51 -3.47 -16.31 2.07
C ASP A 51 -3.66 -15.10 1.12
N PRO A 52 -4.37 -14.03 1.55
CA PRO A 52 -4.63 -12.87 0.70
C PRO A 52 -3.37 -12.12 0.26
N TYR A 53 -2.21 -12.44 0.85
CA TYR A 53 -0.93 -11.82 0.57
C TYR A 53 0.02 -12.69 -0.25
N GLU A 54 -0.40 -13.90 -0.64
CA GLU A 54 0.44 -14.81 -1.43
C GLU A 54 0.82 -14.17 -2.78
N GLY A 55 2.10 -14.23 -3.13
CA GLY A 55 2.63 -13.66 -4.38
C GLY A 55 2.76 -12.14 -4.41
N LEU A 56 2.38 -11.42 -3.33
CA LEU A 56 2.56 -9.98 -3.23
C LEU A 56 4.01 -9.62 -2.88
N SER A 57 4.53 -8.59 -3.54
CA SER A 57 5.90 -8.11 -3.31
C SER A 57 5.98 -7.17 -2.10
N GLU A 58 7.13 -7.20 -1.43
CA GLU A 58 7.50 -6.21 -0.41
C GLU A 58 7.77 -4.83 -1.05
N ILE A 59 7.60 -3.78 -0.25
CA ILE A 59 7.99 -2.40 -0.58
C ILE A 59 8.95 -1.92 0.50
N THR A 60 10.10 -1.39 0.10
CA THR A 60 11.06 -0.80 1.04
C THR A 60 11.00 0.72 0.98
N PHE A 61 10.77 1.36 2.11
CA PHE A 61 10.96 2.80 2.28
C PHE A 61 12.42 3.06 2.70
N HIS A 62 13.18 3.70 1.82
CA HIS A 62 14.54 4.12 2.10
C HIS A 62 14.55 5.49 2.79
N PHE A 63 14.77 5.50 4.10
CA PHE A 63 15.04 6.71 4.88
C PHE A 63 16.54 7.00 4.90
N ALA A 64 16.92 8.21 5.32
CA ALA A 64 18.30 8.71 5.25
C ALA A 64 19.35 7.73 5.82
N ASN A 65 19.01 6.98 6.87
CA ASN A 65 19.92 6.05 7.55
C ASN A 65 19.28 4.68 7.84
N ALA A 66 18.13 4.37 7.24
CA ALA A 66 17.40 3.15 7.56
C ALA A 66 16.50 2.71 6.41
N ASP A 67 16.39 1.40 6.23
CA ASP A 67 15.43 0.78 5.33
C ASP A 67 14.26 0.24 6.12
N TRP A 68 13.05 0.65 5.76
CA TRP A 68 11.83 0.15 6.36
C TRP A 68 11.12 -0.78 5.36
N LYS A 69 11.32 -2.08 5.55
CA LYS A 69 10.81 -3.12 4.66
C LYS A 69 9.38 -3.49 5.05
N LEU A 70 8.41 -3.11 4.23
CA LEU A 70 7.01 -3.39 4.46
C LEU A 70 6.65 -4.79 3.96
N PRO A 71 6.12 -5.68 4.82
CA PRO A 71 5.50 -6.90 4.35
C PRO A 71 4.18 -6.58 3.63
N PRO A 72 3.66 -7.49 2.79
CA PRO A 72 2.38 -7.30 2.09
C PRO A 72 1.20 -6.86 2.97
N SER A 73 1.12 -7.35 4.20
CA SER A 73 0.08 -6.98 5.18
C SER A 73 0.08 -5.49 5.56
N ASN A 74 1.21 -4.82 5.37
CA ASN A 74 1.39 -3.40 5.67
C ASN A 74 1.26 -2.53 4.41
N ILE A 75 1.20 -3.17 3.23
CA ILE A 75 1.07 -2.51 1.92
C ILE A 75 -0.36 -2.61 1.41
N PHE A 76 -1.06 -3.70 1.71
CA PHE A 76 -2.40 -3.98 1.23
C PHE A 76 -3.35 -4.30 2.38
N ILE A 77 -4.55 -3.73 2.33
CA ILE A 77 -5.65 -4.07 3.24
C ILE A 77 -6.77 -4.76 2.50
N MET A 78 -7.29 -5.83 3.09
CA MET A 78 -8.49 -6.52 2.62
C MET A 78 -9.72 -5.63 2.84
N PHE A 79 -10.47 -5.38 1.77
CA PHE A 79 -11.75 -4.68 1.81
C PHE A 79 -12.87 -5.68 1.53
N GLY A 80 -13.65 -6.04 2.55
CA GLY A 80 -14.75 -7.00 2.41
C GLY A 80 -14.30 -8.37 1.89
N SER A 81 -15.23 -9.15 1.33
CA SER A 81 -14.92 -10.46 0.75
C SER A 81 -14.52 -10.30 -0.72
N GLY A 82 -13.23 -10.40 -1.01
CA GLY A 82 -12.72 -10.64 -2.37
C GLY A 82 -11.95 -9.51 -3.02
N MET A 83 -11.59 -8.44 -2.30
CA MET A 83 -10.69 -7.42 -2.82
C MET A 83 -9.69 -6.93 -1.77
N PHE A 84 -8.51 -6.54 -2.22
CA PHE A 84 -7.51 -5.86 -1.40
C PHE A 84 -7.04 -4.59 -2.10
N CYS A 85 -6.68 -3.57 -1.32
CA CYS A 85 -6.31 -2.26 -1.82
C CYS A 85 -4.99 -1.79 -1.23
N LEU A 86 -4.23 -1.06 -2.05
CA LEU A 86 -3.00 -0.39 -1.62
C LEU A 86 -3.30 0.63 -0.51
N THR A 87 -2.50 0.60 0.56
CA THR A 87 -2.61 1.49 1.74
C THR A 87 -1.82 2.79 1.58
N ILE A 88 -1.21 2.97 0.42
CA ILE A 88 -0.47 4.17 0.00
C ILE A 88 -1.37 4.95 -0.96
N LYS A 89 -1.48 6.27 -0.76
CA LYS A 89 -2.29 7.17 -1.59
C LYS A 89 -1.56 8.50 -1.83
N ASP A 90 -2.00 9.25 -2.84
CA ASP A 90 -1.64 10.66 -2.97
C ASP A 90 -2.29 11.51 -1.87
N GLY A 91 -1.57 12.52 -1.39
CA GLY A 91 -2.05 13.51 -0.43
C GLY A 91 -1.22 14.78 -0.45
N GLU A 92 -1.78 15.89 0.05
CA GLU A 92 -1.08 17.19 0.09
C GLU A 92 0.15 17.17 0.99
N MET A 93 0.08 16.40 2.08
CA MET A 93 1.14 16.28 3.07
C MET A 93 1.67 14.85 3.09
N PRO A 94 2.98 14.62 2.87
CA PRO A 94 3.56 13.29 2.98
C PRO A 94 3.50 12.77 4.42
N ILE A 95 2.81 11.64 4.63
CA ILE A 95 2.60 11.01 5.92
C ILE A 95 2.91 9.51 5.79
N PHE A 96 3.72 8.97 6.69
CA PHE A 96 3.94 7.54 6.89
C PHE A 96 2.95 7.05 7.94
N GLY A 97 1.90 6.36 7.48
CA GLY A 97 0.73 6.05 8.29
C GLY A 97 0.88 4.79 9.14
N ASN A 98 -0.12 4.55 9.99
CA ASN A 98 -0.17 3.48 10.97
C ASN A 98 -0.01 2.08 10.35
N VAL A 99 -0.71 1.78 9.25
CA VAL A 99 -0.65 0.43 8.64
C VAL A 99 0.77 0.07 8.20
N ALA A 100 1.56 1.05 7.75
CA ALA A 100 2.96 0.83 7.37
C ALA A 100 3.89 0.61 8.59
N GLN A 101 3.44 0.98 9.80
CA GLN A 101 4.21 0.87 11.05
C GLN A 101 3.91 -0.42 11.82
N GLN A 102 2.75 -1.03 11.61
CA GLN A 102 2.26 -2.15 12.43
C GLN A 102 3.19 -3.37 12.39
N ASN A 103 3.40 -3.99 13.55
CA ASN A 103 4.15 -5.25 13.69
C ASN A 103 5.60 -5.19 13.15
N MET A 104 6.17 -3.99 13.09
CA MET A 104 7.57 -3.72 12.79
C MET A 104 8.30 -3.41 14.10
N TYR A 105 9.41 -4.10 14.36
CA TYR A 105 10.18 -4.03 15.62
C TYR A 105 11.65 -3.68 15.37
#